data_AF-A0A952KP74-F1
#
_entry.id   AF-A0A952KP74-F1
#
_cell.length_a   1.000
_cell.length_b   1.000
_cell.length_c   1.000
_cell.angle_alpha   90.00
_cell.angle_beta   90.00
_cell.angle_gamma   90.00
#
_symmetry.space_group_name_H-M   'P 1'
#
loop_
_entity.id
_entity.type
_entity.pdbx_description
1 polymer ?
#
loop_
_entity_poly.entity_id
_entity_poly.type
_entity_poly.pdbx_seq_one_letter_code
_entity_poly.pdbx_strand_id
1 'polypeptide(L)'
;MRNLLRFGLCCALLALSLHAQTPDSNPNGNQWTDPALDNAKAEAAFKSIAHPGLPTLWLIGDSTVRNGDGQGKGGQWGWGDELDPFFQTDKMNVVNRALGGRSSRTYYRDHWSRVLSQVQKGDVILMQFGHNDSGPLDDKARARGTLKGTGDEAKEIDNPITRKYEVVHSYGWYLRQFVREAKAKGAIPIICSPIPRKIWDETTG
;
A
#
# COMPACT_ATOMS: atom_id res chain seq x y z
N MET A 1 25.74 -63.70 -37.00
CA MET A 1 25.61 -64.16 -35.59
C MET A 1 25.45 -62.90 -34.74
N ARG A 2 24.19 -62.49 -34.48
CA ARG A 2 23.44 -62.69 -33.22
C ARG A 2 24.09 -62.03 -32.00
N ASN A 3 23.27 -61.23 -31.29
CA ASN A 3 23.37 -60.74 -29.89
C ASN A 3 23.83 -59.27 -29.74
N LEU A 4 23.20 -58.41 -28.93
CA LEU A 4 22.05 -58.54 -28.03
C LEU A 4 21.47 -57.13 -27.74
N LEU A 5 20.18 -57.09 -27.37
CA LEU A 5 19.39 -55.91 -27.05
C LEU A 5 19.78 -55.24 -25.72
N ARG A 6 19.69 -53.90 -25.74
CA ARG A 6 19.13 -52.95 -24.75
C ARG A 6 18.88 -53.44 -23.31
N PHE A 7 19.45 -52.73 -22.34
CA PHE A 7 18.75 -52.27 -21.13
C PHE A 7 19.45 -51.00 -20.60
N GLY A 8 18.86 -49.83 -20.88
CA GLY A 8 19.27 -48.56 -20.28
C GLY A 8 18.49 -48.35 -18.99
N LEU A 9 19.17 -48.46 -17.84
CA LEU A 9 18.64 -48.09 -16.54
C LEU A 9 18.80 -46.57 -16.37
N CYS A 10 17.72 -45.82 -16.57
CA CYS A 10 17.71 -44.38 -16.32
C CYS A 10 17.26 -44.14 -14.87
N CYS A 11 18.22 -44.09 -13.93
CA CYS A 11 17.98 -43.58 -12.58
C CYS A 11 17.80 -42.05 -12.66
N ALA A 12 16.56 -41.58 -12.69
CA ALA A 12 16.26 -40.17 -12.47
C ALA A 12 16.37 -39.87 -10.97
N LEU A 13 17.51 -39.33 -10.55
CA LEU A 13 17.65 -38.60 -9.29
C LEU A 13 16.86 -37.30 -9.41
N LEU A 14 15.64 -37.26 -8.87
CA LEU A 14 14.94 -36.01 -8.59
C LEU A 14 15.64 -35.33 -7.41
N ALA A 15 16.54 -34.40 -7.69
CA ALA A 15 16.93 -33.39 -6.73
C ALA A 15 15.74 -32.41 -6.59
N LEU A 16 14.96 -32.53 -5.52
CA LEU A 16 14.06 -31.47 -5.08
C LEU A 16 14.92 -30.29 -4.59
N SER A 17 15.28 -29.39 -5.51
CA SER A 17 15.70 -28.05 -5.16
C SER A 17 14.49 -27.29 -4.64
N LEU A 18 14.42 -27.13 -3.32
CA LEU A 18 13.60 -26.12 -2.64
C LEU A 18 13.97 -24.75 -3.24
N HIS A 19 13.17 -24.24 -4.17
CA HIS A 19 13.27 -22.86 -4.58
C HIS A 19 12.45 -22.03 -3.60
N ALA A 20 13.14 -21.35 -2.67
CA ALA A 20 12.54 -20.25 -1.94
C ALA A 20 11.98 -19.23 -2.96
N GLN A 21 10.73 -18.82 -2.78
CA GLN A 21 10.07 -17.83 -3.63
C GLN A 21 10.93 -16.55 -3.68
N THR A 22 11.46 -16.26 -4.86
CA THR A 22 12.16 -15.00 -5.15
C THR A 22 11.20 -13.83 -5.02
N PRO A 23 11.70 -12.60 -4.74
CA PRO A 23 10.85 -11.43 -4.55
C PRO A 23 10.01 -11.17 -5.81
N ASP A 24 8.69 -11.28 -5.68
CA ASP A 24 7.63 -10.85 -6.60
C ASP A 24 8.08 -10.51 -8.04
N SER A 25 8.35 -11.54 -8.86
CA SER A 25 8.30 -11.38 -10.31
C SER A 25 6.84 -11.30 -10.74
N ASN A 26 6.45 -10.14 -11.25
CA ASN A 26 5.13 -9.90 -11.83
C ASN A 26 4.83 -10.93 -12.95
N PRO A 27 3.74 -11.72 -12.85
CA PRO A 27 3.43 -12.79 -13.82
C PRO A 27 3.05 -12.26 -15.22
N ASN A 28 2.84 -10.95 -15.39
CA ASN A 28 2.32 -10.36 -16.63
C ASN A 28 3.36 -9.59 -17.47
N GLY A 29 4.64 -9.60 -17.10
CA GLY A 29 5.71 -9.00 -17.92
C GLY A 29 5.66 -7.47 -18.09
N ASN A 30 4.69 -6.78 -17.50
CA ASN A 30 4.71 -5.33 -17.40
C ASN A 30 5.71 -4.90 -16.32
N GLN A 31 6.68 -4.06 -16.72
CA GLN A 31 7.61 -3.44 -15.77
C GLN A 31 6.80 -2.75 -14.66
N TRP A 32 7.12 -3.03 -13.40
CA TRP A 32 6.65 -2.19 -12.30
C TRP A 32 7.06 -0.75 -12.64
N THR A 33 6.07 0.10 -12.91
CA THR A 33 6.33 1.52 -13.16
C THR A 33 7.00 2.10 -11.93
N ASP A 34 7.89 3.09 -12.13
CA ASP A 34 8.48 3.83 -11.03
C ASP A 34 7.34 4.32 -10.10
N PRO A 35 7.29 3.87 -8.84
CA PRO A 35 6.23 4.24 -7.90
C PRO A 35 6.11 5.75 -7.71
N ALA A 36 7.17 6.53 -7.93
CA ALA A 36 7.10 7.98 -7.88
C ALA A 36 6.33 8.57 -9.09
N LEU A 37 6.59 8.07 -10.30
CA LEU A 37 5.87 8.49 -11.51
C LEU A 37 4.40 8.04 -11.50
N ASP A 38 4.12 6.84 -10.99
CA ASP A 38 2.75 6.34 -10.83
C ASP A 38 1.97 7.20 -9.84
N ASN A 39 2.59 7.56 -8.71
CA ASN A 39 1.94 8.41 -7.72
C ASN A 39 1.76 9.86 -8.20
N ALA A 40 2.70 10.43 -8.98
CA ALA A 40 2.51 11.76 -9.57
C ALA A 40 1.32 11.81 -10.55
N LYS A 41 1.15 10.76 -11.36
CA LYS A 41 -0.03 10.62 -12.24
C LYS A 41 -1.31 10.45 -11.45
N ALA A 42 -1.31 9.61 -10.41
CA ALA A 42 -2.46 9.41 -9.53
C ALA A 42 -2.86 10.71 -8.83
N GLU A 43 -1.90 11.48 -8.34
CA GLU A 43 -2.15 12.79 -7.72
C GLU A 43 -2.76 13.79 -8.68
N ALA A 44 -2.31 13.82 -9.93
CA ALA A 44 -2.89 14.68 -10.97
C ALA A 44 -4.34 14.29 -11.31
N ALA A 45 -4.74 13.02 -11.10
CA ALA A 45 -6.08 12.50 -11.36
C ALA A 45 -7.02 12.60 -10.14
N PHE A 46 -6.56 13.13 -9.01
CA PHE A 46 -7.38 13.24 -7.80
C PHE A 46 -8.60 14.13 -8.00
N LYS A 47 -9.80 13.57 -7.73
CA LYS A 47 -11.06 14.32 -7.65
C LYS A 47 -10.91 15.48 -6.65
N SER A 48 -11.33 16.68 -7.04
CA SER A 48 -11.45 17.82 -6.13
C SER A 48 -12.62 17.63 -5.17
N ILE A 49 -12.65 18.38 -4.07
CA ILE A 49 -13.84 18.51 -3.21
C ILE A 49 -14.93 19.19 -4.06
N ALA A 50 -16.01 18.48 -4.36
CA ALA A 50 -17.05 18.95 -5.30
C ALA A 50 -18.00 19.97 -4.66
N HIS A 51 -18.27 19.83 -3.36
CA HIS A 51 -19.24 20.63 -2.62
C HIS A 51 -18.59 21.27 -1.38
N PRO A 52 -17.99 22.46 -1.52
CA PRO A 52 -17.45 23.21 -0.39
C PRO A 52 -18.53 23.48 0.67
N GLY A 53 -18.22 23.23 1.94
CA GLY A 53 -19.14 23.42 3.06
C GLY A 53 -19.91 22.16 3.49
N LEU A 54 -19.89 21.10 2.69
CA LEU A 54 -20.30 19.77 3.15
C LEU A 54 -19.12 19.04 3.81
N PRO A 55 -19.37 18.16 4.80
CA PRO A 55 -18.34 17.27 5.33
C PRO A 55 -17.68 16.45 4.23
N THR A 56 -16.43 16.04 4.46
CA THR A 56 -15.68 15.18 3.56
C THR A 56 -15.32 13.87 4.23
N LEU A 57 -15.64 12.76 3.55
CA LEU A 57 -15.06 11.45 3.80
C LEU A 57 -13.74 11.35 3.04
N TRP A 58 -12.65 11.39 3.78
CA TRP A 58 -11.29 11.20 3.26
C TRP A 58 -10.90 9.73 3.34
N LEU A 59 -10.32 9.19 2.26
CA LEU A 59 -9.67 7.89 2.29
C LEU A 59 -8.17 8.09 2.13
N ILE A 60 -7.38 7.52 3.04
CA ILE A 60 -5.92 7.47 2.95
C ILE A 60 -5.47 6.02 3.06
N GLY A 61 -4.42 5.67 2.32
CA GLY A 61 -3.95 4.30 2.27
C GLY A 61 -2.98 4.02 1.15
N ASP A 62 -2.79 2.74 0.89
CA ASP A 62 -1.88 2.22 -0.13
C ASP A 62 -2.60 1.84 -1.45
N SER A 63 -1.96 1.01 -2.29
CA SER A 63 -2.52 0.52 -3.55
C SER A 63 -3.83 -0.26 -3.38
N THR A 64 -4.11 -0.79 -2.19
CA THR A 64 -5.35 -1.53 -1.92
C THR A 64 -6.54 -0.62 -1.64
N VAL A 65 -6.30 0.68 -1.43
CA VAL A 65 -7.33 1.70 -1.21
C VAL A 65 -7.44 2.67 -2.40
N ARG A 66 -6.34 2.89 -3.16
CA ARG A 66 -6.24 3.91 -4.22
C ARG A 66 -7.35 3.84 -5.28
N ASN A 67 -7.60 4.98 -5.91
CA ASN A 67 -8.46 5.05 -7.09
C ASN A 67 -7.90 4.21 -8.24
N GLY A 68 -8.79 3.70 -9.08
CA GLY A 68 -8.44 3.08 -10.35
C GLY A 68 -7.88 4.10 -11.34
N ASP A 69 -7.26 3.62 -12.42
CA ASP A 69 -6.80 4.45 -13.53
C ASP A 69 -7.93 4.82 -14.52
N GLY A 70 -9.17 4.43 -14.21
CA GLY A 70 -10.36 4.63 -15.04
C GLY A 70 -10.38 3.85 -16.36
N GLN A 71 -9.32 3.10 -16.68
CA GLN A 71 -9.16 2.40 -17.96
C GLN A 71 -9.10 0.87 -17.80
N GLY A 72 -8.98 0.37 -16.57
CA GLY A 72 -8.95 -1.07 -16.29
C GLY A 72 -7.72 -1.79 -16.87
N LYS A 73 -6.79 -1.07 -17.51
CA LYS A 73 -5.62 -1.66 -18.18
C LYS A 73 -4.53 -1.93 -17.15
N GLY A 74 -4.49 -3.18 -16.69
CA GLY A 74 -3.62 -3.65 -15.61
C GLY A 74 -4.39 -4.06 -14.34
N GLY A 75 -5.69 -3.79 -14.28
CA GLY A 75 -6.66 -4.45 -13.39
C GLY A 75 -6.53 -4.23 -11.89
N GLN A 76 -5.73 -3.27 -11.41
CA GLN A 76 -5.55 -3.04 -9.97
C GLN A 76 -6.30 -1.81 -9.47
N TRP A 77 -7.39 -2.06 -8.75
CA TRP A 77 -8.27 -1.05 -8.16
C TRP A 77 -8.24 -1.25 -6.65
N GLY A 78 -8.16 -0.16 -5.90
CA GLY A 78 -8.36 -0.22 -4.46
C GLY A 78 -9.84 -0.20 -4.11
N TRP A 79 -10.22 -0.78 -2.98
CA TRP A 79 -11.61 -0.84 -2.55
C TRP A 79 -12.23 0.56 -2.34
N GLY A 80 -11.40 1.58 -2.16
CA GLY A 80 -11.85 2.97 -2.00
C GLY A 80 -12.41 3.60 -3.28
N ASP A 81 -12.05 3.09 -4.46
CA ASP A 81 -12.58 3.59 -5.75
C ASP A 81 -14.09 3.31 -5.87
N GLU A 82 -14.54 2.21 -5.28
CA GLU A 82 -15.92 1.71 -5.34
C GLU A 82 -16.86 2.36 -4.30
N LEU A 83 -16.36 3.19 -3.40
CA LEU A 83 -17.17 3.72 -2.30
C LEU A 83 -18.12 4.84 -2.71
N ASP A 84 -17.72 5.68 -3.66
CA ASP A 84 -18.43 6.92 -4.06
C ASP A 84 -19.94 6.68 -4.30
N PRO A 85 -20.38 5.63 -5.04
CA PRO A 85 -21.80 5.36 -5.30
C PRO A 85 -22.65 4.99 -4.06
N PHE A 86 -22.02 4.61 -2.94
CA PHE A 86 -22.74 4.21 -1.73
C PHE A 86 -23.03 5.38 -0.77
N PHE A 87 -22.55 6.59 -1.10
CA PHE A 87 -22.78 7.79 -0.29
C PHE A 87 -23.74 8.76 -0.97
N GLN A 88 -24.52 9.48 -0.15
CA GLN A 88 -25.34 10.60 -0.58
C GLN A 88 -24.42 11.80 -0.85
N THR A 89 -23.98 11.95 -2.10
CA THR A 89 -22.98 12.95 -2.51
C THR A 89 -23.49 14.39 -2.44
N ASP A 90 -24.80 14.59 -2.31
CA ASP A 90 -25.45 15.86 -1.98
C ASP A 90 -25.34 16.25 -0.50
N LYS A 91 -24.85 15.34 0.36
CA LYS A 91 -24.69 15.56 1.82
C LYS A 91 -23.24 15.44 2.30
N MET A 92 -22.36 14.85 1.52
CA MET A 92 -20.96 14.64 1.87
C MET A 92 -20.10 14.46 0.61
N ASN A 93 -18.86 14.94 0.65
CA ASN A 93 -17.86 14.64 -0.38
C ASN A 93 -17.18 13.29 -0.09
N VAL A 94 -16.88 12.49 -1.11
CA VAL A 94 -16.02 11.31 -0.98
C VAL A 94 -14.71 11.57 -1.73
N VAL A 95 -13.61 11.62 -0.99
CA VAL A 95 -12.30 12.05 -1.50
C VAL A 95 -11.23 11.04 -1.15
N ASN A 96 -10.86 10.23 -2.14
CA ASN A 96 -9.80 9.25 -2.00
C ASN A 96 -8.44 9.86 -2.36
N ARG A 97 -7.50 9.76 -1.42
CA ARG A 97 -6.10 10.23 -1.50
C ARG A 97 -5.10 9.10 -1.24
N ALA A 98 -5.54 7.85 -1.31
CA ALA A 98 -4.64 6.71 -1.21
C ALA A 98 -3.72 6.61 -2.43
N LEU A 99 -2.49 6.14 -2.19
CA LEU A 99 -1.41 6.14 -3.19
C LEU A 99 -0.68 4.80 -3.21
N GLY A 100 -0.35 4.33 -4.42
CA GLY A 100 0.28 3.04 -4.63
C GLY A 100 1.63 2.90 -3.94
N GLY A 101 1.86 1.74 -3.34
CA GLY A 101 3.15 1.42 -2.71
C GLY A 101 3.48 2.24 -1.46
N ARG A 102 2.55 2.99 -0.87
CA ARG A 102 2.81 3.72 0.37
C ARG A 102 2.64 2.83 1.60
N SER A 103 3.48 3.08 2.60
CA SER A 103 3.36 2.60 3.98
C SER A 103 2.84 3.75 4.85
N SER A 104 2.45 3.47 6.09
CA SER A 104 2.09 4.52 7.05
C SER A 104 3.21 5.58 7.19
N ARG A 105 4.47 5.13 7.28
CA ARG A 105 5.68 5.97 7.29
C ARG A 105 5.79 6.87 6.06
N THR A 106 5.80 6.27 4.88
CA THR A 106 6.08 7.03 3.64
C THR A 106 4.92 7.93 3.27
N TYR A 107 3.68 7.53 3.58
CA TYR A 107 2.51 8.40 3.42
C TYR A 107 2.57 9.59 4.38
N TYR A 108 2.90 9.34 5.66
CA TYR A 108 3.05 10.38 6.68
C TYR A 108 4.10 11.42 6.28
N ARG A 109 5.28 10.96 5.84
CA ARG A 109 6.39 11.83 5.42
C ARG A 109 6.06 12.69 4.20
N ASP A 110 5.44 12.09 3.18
CA ASP A 110 5.38 12.70 1.84
C ASP A 110 4.04 13.35 1.51
N HIS A 111 2.92 12.86 2.06
CA HIS A 111 1.57 13.21 1.56
C HIS A 111 0.60 13.70 2.64
N TRP A 112 0.78 13.26 3.89
CA TRP A 112 -0.18 13.52 4.94
C TRP A 112 -0.43 15.00 5.20
N SER A 113 0.62 15.82 5.21
CA SER A 113 0.51 17.28 5.43
C SER A 113 -0.41 17.96 4.41
N ARG A 114 -0.43 17.49 3.15
CA ARG A 114 -1.29 18.01 2.09
C ARG A 114 -2.76 17.60 2.26
N VAL A 115 -3.03 16.41 2.80
CA VAL A 115 -4.40 16.00 3.15
C VAL A 115 -4.87 16.77 4.37
N LEU A 116 -4.08 16.77 5.44
CA LEU A 116 -4.40 17.43 6.70
C LEU A 116 -4.66 18.94 6.56
N SER A 117 -3.99 19.61 5.62
CA SER A 117 -4.23 21.04 5.35
C SER A 117 -5.62 21.34 4.80
N GLN A 118 -6.28 20.35 4.17
CA GLN A 118 -7.61 20.46 3.60
C GLN A 118 -8.71 19.93 4.55
N VAL A 119 -8.34 19.14 5.55
CA VAL A 119 -9.28 18.57 6.53
C VAL A 119 -9.93 19.67 7.37
N GLN A 120 -11.24 19.59 7.49
CA GLN A 120 -12.07 20.50 8.28
C GLN A 120 -12.77 19.78 9.44
N LYS A 121 -13.29 20.56 10.39
CA LYS A 121 -14.08 20.03 11.50
C LYS A 121 -15.33 19.32 10.97
N GLY A 122 -15.59 18.12 11.47
CA GLY A 122 -16.72 17.29 11.03
C GLY A 122 -16.41 16.33 9.89
N ASP A 123 -15.24 16.43 9.26
CA ASP A 123 -14.77 15.45 8.29
C ASP A 123 -14.53 14.08 8.94
N VAL A 124 -14.56 13.03 8.12
CA VAL A 124 -14.23 11.65 8.52
C VAL A 124 -12.99 11.22 7.73
N ILE A 125 -12.04 10.54 8.38
CA ILE A 125 -10.84 10.01 7.73
C ILE A 125 -10.78 8.51 7.92
N LEU A 126 -11.02 7.76 6.85
CA LEU A 126 -10.80 6.32 6.78
C LEU A 126 -9.35 6.07 6.39
N MET A 127 -8.62 5.31 7.21
CA MET A 127 -7.21 5.02 6.97
C MET A 127 -6.95 3.51 7.01
N GLN A 128 -6.30 3.01 5.96
CA GLN A 128 -5.83 1.62 5.89
C GLN A 128 -4.40 1.57 5.38
N PHE A 129 -3.49 1.10 6.23
CA PHE A 129 -2.09 0.84 5.89
C PHE A 129 -1.69 -0.56 6.37
N GLY A 130 -0.46 -0.99 6.08
CA GLY A 130 0.09 -2.26 6.57
C GLY A 130 0.80 -3.09 5.51
N HIS A 131 0.35 -3.08 4.24
CA HIS A 131 0.93 -3.97 3.22
C HIS A 131 2.40 -3.68 2.92
N ASN A 132 2.79 -2.40 2.97
CA ASN A 132 4.14 -1.93 2.70
C ASN A 132 4.95 -1.66 3.98
N ASP A 133 4.32 -1.72 5.14
CA ASP A 133 4.92 -1.39 6.44
C ASP A 133 5.81 -2.52 6.98
N SER A 134 5.58 -3.76 6.52
CA SER A 134 6.33 -4.95 6.92
C SER A 134 7.65 -5.15 6.17
N GLY A 135 7.97 -4.29 5.20
CA GLY A 135 9.23 -4.32 4.47
C GLY A 135 10.44 -3.91 5.33
N PRO A 136 11.67 -4.06 4.83
CA PRO A 136 12.86 -3.56 5.51
C PRO A 136 12.83 -2.02 5.65
N LEU A 137 13.50 -1.51 6.68
CA LEU A 137 13.56 -0.06 6.95
C LEU A 137 14.38 0.70 5.90
N ASP A 138 15.42 0.04 5.38
CA ASP A 138 16.56 0.60 4.65
C ASP A 138 16.90 -0.23 3.39
N ASP A 139 15.90 -0.86 2.76
CA ASP A 139 16.12 -1.45 1.44
C ASP A 139 16.37 -0.35 0.40
N LYS A 140 17.32 -0.59 -0.51
CA LYS A 140 17.75 0.41 -1.50
C LYS A 140 16.74 0.66 -2.63
N ALA A 141 15.67 -0.13 -2.70
CA ALA A 141 14.69 -0.04 -3.78
C ALA A 141 13.42 0.73 -3.37
N ARG A 142 12.99 0.62 -2.11
CA ARG A 142 11.71 1.15 -1.61
C ARG A 142 11.82 1.90 -0.28
N ALA A 143 12.58 1.40 0.70
CA ALA A 143 12.76 1.95 2.05
C ALA A 143 11.43 2.32 2.74
N ARG A 144 10.44 1.42 2.69
CA ARG A 144 9.05 1.68 3.13
C ARG A 144 8.76 1.21 4.55
N GLY A 145 9.59 0.32 5.09
CA GLY A 145 9.32 -0.37 6.35
C GLY A 145 9.15 0.54 7.55
N THR A 146 8.43 0.01 8.55
CA THR A 146 8.26 0.61 9.89
C THR A 146 8.86 -0.31 10.94
N LEU A 147 9.12 0.22 12.15
CA LEU A 147 9.42 -0.66 13.28
C LEU A 147 8.15 -1.44 13.67
N LYS A 148 8.34 -2.71 14.06
CA LYS A 148 7.22 -3.54 14.52
C LYS A 148 6.76 -3.05 15.89
N GLY A 149 5.45 -3.15 16.14
CA GLY A 149 4.87 -2.84 17.44
C GLY A 149 3.91 -1.64 17.40
N THR A 150 3.30 -1.40 18.55
CA THR A 150 2.32 -0.32 18.75
C THR A 150 2.83 0.77 19.70
N GLY A 151 4.05 0.62 20.22
CA GLY A 151 4.71 1.53 21.16
C GLY A 151 5.41 2.71 20.47
N ASP A 152 6.25 3.43 21.21
CA ASP A 152 6.91 4.65 20.73
C ASP A 152 8.33 4.40 20.23
N GLU A 153 8.63 3.17 19.82
CA GLU A 153 9.95 2.80 19.33
C GLU A 153 10.35 3.64 18.11
N ALA A 154 11.63 4.03 18.07
CA ALA A 154 12.21 4.83 17.02
C ALA A 154 13.62 4.32 16.69
N LYS A 155 14.02 4.49 15.43
CA LYS A 155 15.36 4.18 14.94
C LYS A 155 15.79 5.22 13.92
N GLU A 156 16.96 5.77 14.14
CA GLU A 156 17.63 6.68 13.19
C GLU A 156 18.21 5.87 12.03
N ILE A 157 17.99 6.36 10.80
CA ILE A 157 18.60 5.78 9.60
C ILE A 157 19.07 6.89 8.65
N ASP A 158 20.07 6.57 7.84
CA ASP A 158 20.31 7.27 6.58
C ASP A 158 19.47 6.60 5.49
N ASN A 159 18.45 7.29 5.01
CA ASN A 159 17.54 6.73 4.02
C ASN A 159 18.31 6.49 2.70
N PRO A 160 18.43 5.24 2.22
CA PRO A 160 19.28 4.91 1.09
C PRO A 160 18.76 5.45 -0.25
N ILE A 161 17.49 5.84 -0.31
CA ILE A 161 16.84 6.36 -1.52
C ILE A 161 16.90 7.87 -1.55
N THR A 162 16.43 8.52 -0.48
CA THR A 162 16.40 9.99 -0.42
C THR A 162 17.75 10.58 -0.07
N ARG A 163 18.69 9.75 0.44
CA ARG A 163 20.01 10.15 0.96
C ARG A 163 19.91 11.19 2.07
N LYS A 164 18.82 11.12 2.84
CA LYS A 164 18.54 12.01 3.97
C LYS A 164 18.48 11.21 5.25
N TYR A 165 18.94 11.83 6.33
CA TYR A 165 18.68 11.36 7.68
C TYR A 165 17.17 11.31 7.95
N GLU A 166 16.70 10.23 8.59
CA GLU A 166 15.31 10.00 8.93
C GLU A 166 15.20 9.26 10.27
N VAL A 167 14.29 9.69 11.15
CA VAL A 167 13.90 8.93 12.34
C VAL A 167 12.67 8.09 12.00
N VAL A 168 12.81 6.77 12.03
CA VAL A 168 11.75 5.83 11.68
C VAL A 168 11.09 5.31 12.94
N HIS A 169 9.78 5.52 13.05
CA HIS A 169 8.99 5.06 14.19
C HIS A 169 8.29 3.71 13.95
N SER A 170 7.67 3.18 15.01
CA SER A 170 6.81 2.00 14.94
C SER A 170 5.54 2.22 14.11
N TYR A 171 4.97 1.14 13.60
CA TYR A 171 3.68 1.17 12.88
C TYR A 171 2.58 1.87 13.70
N GLY A 172 2.42 1.47 14.97
CA GLY A 172 1.40 2.08 15.82
C GLY A 172 1.68 3.54 16.16
N TRP A 173 2.95 3.97 16.19
CA TRP A 173 3.29 5.38 16.35
C TRP A 173 2.74 6.23 15.19
N TYR A 174 2.94 5.80 13.94
CA TYR A 174 2.42 6.52 12.77
C TYR A 174 0.89 6.58 12.77
N LEU A 175 0.22 5.46 13.05
CA LEU A 175 -1.25 5.45 13.19
C LEU A 175 -1.74 6.43 14.25
N ARG A 176 -1.03 6.53 15.39
CA ARG A 176 -1.35 7.49 16.44
C ARG A 176 -1.16 8.93 16.00
N GLN A 177 -0.17 9.24 15.17
CA GLN A 177 -0.02 10.60 14.64
C GLN A 177 -1.20 10.99 13.74
N PHE A 178 -1.57 10.14 12.78
CA PHE A 178 -2.75 10.38 11.93
C PHE A 178 -4.00 10.65 12.78
N VAL A 179 -4.26 9.81 13.79
CA VAL A 179 -5.41 9.97 14.70
C VAL A 179 -5.33 11.28 15.48
N ARG A 180 -4.18 11.61 16.08
CA ARG A 180 -4.01 12.81 16.89
C ARG A 180 -4.22 14.07 16.06
N GLU A 181 -3.61 14.14 14.89
CA GLU A 181 -3.67 15.31 14.02
C GLU A 181 -5.05 15.48 13.38
N ALA A 182 -5.70 14.38 12.98
CA ALA A 182 -7.10 14.41 12.53
C ALA A 182 -8.03 14.94 13.63
N LYS A 183 -7.91 14.42 14.86
CA LYS A 183 -8.71 14.88 16.00
C LYS A 183 -8.43 16.35 16.34
N ALA A 184 -7.17 16.79 16.22
CA ALA A 184 -6.81 18.20 16.43
C ALA A 184 -7.49 19.14 15.41
N LYS A 185 -7.80 18.66 14.20
CA LYS A 185 -8.65 19.37 13.21
C LYS A 185 -10.16 19.26 13.48
N GLY A 186 -10.57 18.48 14.49
CA GLY A 186 -11.98 18.19 14.76
C GLY A 186 -12.59 17.18 13.78
N ALA A 187 -11.76 16.40 13.10
CA ALA A 187 -12.20 15.29 12.24
C ALA A 187 -12.31 13.98 13.04
N ILE A 188 -13.02 13.00 12.46
CA ILE A 188 -13.26 11.68 13.04
C ILE A 188 -12.37 10.66 12.32
N PRO A 189 -11.26 10.20 12.93
CA PRO A 189 -10.44 9.16 12.32
C PRO A 189 -11.03 7.77 12.55
N ILE A 190 -11.02 6.93 11.52
CA ILE A 190 -11.41 5.53 11.55
C ILE A 190 -10.27 4.70 10.97
N ILE A 191 -9.71 3.79 11.76
CA ILE A 191 -8.65 2.87 11.33
C ILE A 191 -9.30 1.59 10.82
N CYS A 192 -8.98 1.21 9.59
CA CYS A 192 -9.34 -0.06 9.00
C CYS A 192 -8.15 -1.03 9.07
N SER A 193 -8.41 -2.29 9.42
CA SER A 193 -7.38 -3.34 9.32
C SER A 193 -6.96 -3.54 7.85
N PRO A 194 -5.70 -3.93 7.58
CA PRO A 194 -5.28 -4.25 6.22
C PRO A 194 -6.10 -5.40 5.64
N ILE A 195 -6.38 -5.35 4.34
CA ILE A 195 -6.96 -6.49 3.62
C ILE A 195 -6.03 -7.72 3.65
N PRO A 196 -6.56 -8.95 3.60
CA PRO A 196 -5.73 -10.15 3.56
C PRO A 196 -5.00 -10.29 2.21
N ARG A 197 -3.85 -10.97 2.23
CA ARG A 197 -3.19 -11.42 0.99
C ARG A 197 -3.91 -12.65 0.45
N LYS A 198 -3.97 -12.81 -0.88
CA LYS A 198 -4.43 -14.05 -1.52
C LYS A 198 -3.40 -15.15 -1.29
N ILE A 199 -3.60 -15.91 -0.22
CA ILE A 199 -2.77 -17.08 0.15
C ILE A 199 -3.52 -18.40 0.01
N TRP A 200 -4.78 -18.35 -0.47
CA TRP A 200 -5.55 -19.55 -0.77
C TRP A 200 -4.84 -20.37 -1.84
N ASP A 201 -4.56 -21.62 -1.51
CA ASP A 201 -3.98 -22.59 -2.40
C ASP A 201 -5.05 -23.64 -2.70
N GLU A 202 -5.44 -23.74 -3.97
CA GLU A 202 -6.49 -24.67 -4.42
C GLU A 202 -6.17 -26.14 -4.08
N THR A 203 -4.91 -26.48 -3.80
CA THR A 203 -4.47 -27.83 -3.44
C THR A 203 -4.50 -28.10 -1.94
N THR A 204 -4.35 -27.08 -1.09
CA THR A 204 -4.31 -27.25 0.38
C THR A 204 -5.54 -26.73 1.11
N GLY A 205 -6.41 -25.97 0.42
CA GLY A 205 -7.53 -25.24 1.05
C GLY A 205 -7.04 -24.04 1.84
#